data_AF-M5TS53-F1
#
_entry.id   AF-M5TS53-F1
#
_cell.length_a   1.000
_cell.length_b   1.000
_cell.length_c   1.000
_cell.angle_alpha   90.00
_cell.angle_beta   90.00
_cell.angle_gamma   90.00
#
_symmetry.space_group_name_H-M   'P 1'
#
loop_
_entity.id
_entity.type
_entity.pdbx_description
1 polymer ?
#
loop_
_entity_poly.entity_id
_entity_poly.type
_entity_poly.pdbx_seq_one_letter_code
_entity_poly.pdbx_strand_id
1 'polypeptide(L)'
;MNIASPGRRLVFASLAFLNLTTPILITGCSSDEETAKTSHFEHDHIIADHWPDDLLDLSVKIRDRLSSPETTEQTRSEIDDLVSWTAEIAADTNLPEQDWEPLYHASESMIANLRRDPSNLSDSNRMQLESLCDLIEVSSTKIPDQLPIFVKDES
;
A
#
# COMPACT_ATOMS: atom_id res chain seq x y z
N MET A 1 -47.73 -16.09 37.61
CA MET A 1 -47.93 -14.86 36.82
C MET A 1 -47.28 -15.11 35.47
N ASN A 2 -48.07 -15.59 34.52
CA ASN A 2 -47.63 -16.01 33.18
C ASN A 2 -47.76 -14.81 32.24
N ILE A 3 -46.68 -14.45 31.53
CA ILE A 3 -46.72 -13.44 30.49
C ILE A 3 -46.53 -14.16 29.16
N ALA A 4 -47.62 -14.21 28.40
CA ALA A 4 -47.70 -14.75 27.06
C ALA A 4 -46.97 -13.82 26.07
N SER A 5 -46.20 -14.41 25.15
CA SER A 5 -45.68 -13.74 23.95
C SER A 5 -46.28 -14.45 22.72
N PRO A 6 -47.00 -13.76 21.82
CA PRO A 6 -47.49 -14.37 20.59
C PRO A 6 -46.41 -14.41 19.51
N GLY A 7 -46.30 -15.55 18.83
CA GLY A 7 -45.38 -15.77 17.73
C GLY A 7 -45.74 -15.01 16.44
N ARG A 8 -44.74 -14.81 15.59
CA ARG A 8 -44.92 -14.56 14.15
C ARG A 8 -44.16 -15.63 13.40
N ARG A 9 -44.92 -16.57 12.82
CA ARG A 9 -44.44 -17.54 11.85
C ARG A 9 -44.27 -16.81 10.51
N LEU A 10 -43.10 -16.92 9.89
CA LEU A 10 -42.90 -16.52 8.50
C LEU A 10 -43.74 -17.43 7.61
N VAL A 11 -44.61 -16.81 6.81
CA VAL A 11 -45.38 -17.48 5.76
C VAL A 11 -44.51 -17.48 4.51
N PHE A 12 -44.13 -18.68 4.05
CA PHE A 12 -43.61 -18.91 2.70
C PHE A 12 -44.78 -18.86 1.71
N ALA A 13 -44.64 -18.10 0.62
CA ALA A 13 -45.55 -18.15 -0.52
C ALA A 13 -44.75 -18.04 -1.83
N SER A 14 -45.22 -18.78 -2.82
CA SER A 14 -44.45 -19.45 -3.86
C SER A 14 -44.14 -18.64 -5.13
N LEU A 15 -43.05 -19.07 -5.77
CA LEU A 15 -42.78 -19.22 -7.21
C LEU A 15 -43.83 -18.73 -8.23
N ALA A 16 -43.37 -17.98 -9.23
CA ALA A 16 -43.86 -18.10 -10.61
C ALA A 16 -42.72 -17.84 -11.62
N PHE A 17 -42.50 -18.85 -12.47
CA PHE A 17 -41.61 -18.91 -13.62
C PHE A 17 -42.03 -17.92 -14.73
N LEU A 18 -41.09 -17.48 -15.59
CA LEU A 18 -41.18 -17.62 -17.06
C LEU A 18 -39.99 -16.99 -17.83
N ASN A 19 -39.25 -17.88 -18.49
CA ASN A 19 -38.60 -17.78 -19.81
C ASN A 19 -38.33 -16.41 -20.45
N LEU A 20 -37.06 -16.15 -20.79
CA LEU A 20 -36.70 -15.73 -22.16
C LEU A 20 -35.22 -16.02 -22.47
N THR A 21 -34.94 -17.19 -23.05
CA THR A 21 -33.66 -17.48 -23.72
C THR A 21 -33.66 -16.81 -25.10
N THR A 22 -32.92 -15.71 -25.25
CA THR A 22 -32.66 -15.08 -26.55
C THR A 22 -31.23 -15.44 -26.99
N PRO A 23 -31.03 -16.24 -28.06
CA PRO A 23 -29.71 -16.47 -28.62
C PRO A 23 -29.26 -15.23 -29.40
N ILE A 24 -28.24 -14.53 -28.92
CA ILE A 24 -27.58 -13.47 -29.70
C ILE A 24 -26.61 -14.14 -30.67
N LEU A 25 -26.86 -13.87 -31.94
CA LEU A 25 -26.18 -14.36 -33.13
C LEU A 25 -24.68 -14.00 -33.11
N ILE A 26 -23.84 -15.00 -33.36
CA ILE A 26 -22.41 -14.85 -33.62
C ILE A 26 -22.26 -14.28 -35.03
N THR A 27 -22.12 -12.96 -35.14
CA THR A 27 -21.55 -12.32 -36.34
C THR A 27 -20.12 -11.89 -36.02
N GLY A 28 -19.19 -12.86 -36.07
CA GLY A 28 -17.76 -12.56 -36.11
C GLY A 28 -17.40 -12.00 -37.49
N CYS A 29 -17.65 -10.71 -37.68
CA CYS A 29 -17.17 -9.99 -38.85
C CYS A 29 -15.68 -9.73 -38.66
N SER A 30 -14.86 -10.44 -39.43
CA SER A 30 -13.44 -10.18 -39.60
C SER A 30 -13.26 -8.80 -40.23
N SER A 31 -12.78 -7.84 -39.45
CA SER A 31 -11.94 -6.69 -39.85
C SER A 31 -11.74 -5.82 -38.62
N ASP A 32 -10.82 -6.19 -37.73
CA ASP A 32 -10.32 -5.20 -36.77
C ASP A 32 -9.13 -4.50 -37.43
N GLU A 33 -9.36 -3.21 -37.67
CA GLU A 33 -8.37 -2.21 -38.01
C GLU A 33 -7.09 -2.42 -37.21
N GLU A 34 -5.95 -2.25 -37.89
CA GLU A 34 -4.71 -1.85 -37.25
C GLU A 34 -4.91 -0.49 -36.56
N THR A 35 -5.53 -0.52 -35.39
CA THR A 35 -5.36 0.50 -34.38
C THR A 35 -3.91 0.40 -33.96
N ALA A 36 -3.09 1.25 -34.57
CA ALA A 36 -1.73 1.51 -34.13
C ALA A 36 -1.76 1.66 -32.61
N LYS A 37 -1.09 0.73 -31.90
CA LYS A 37 -0.87 0.82 -30.47
C LYS A 37 0.02 2.03 -30.20
N THR A 38 -0.58 3.21 -30.23
CA THR A 38 0.02 4.41 -29.65
C THR A 38 0.11 4.14 -28.15
N SER A 39 1.34 3.99 -27.68
CA SER A 39 1.66 3.78 -26.28
C SER A 39 1.17 5.00 -25.50
N HIS A 40 0.02 4.86 -24.84
CA HIS A 40 -0.63 5.87 -24.02
C HIS A 40 0.05 6.02 -22.64
N PHE A 41 1.38 6.04 -22.64
CA PHE A 41 2.23 6.16 -21.45
C PHE A 41 3.15 7.38 -21.56
N GLU A 42 2.60 8.55 -21.91
CA GLU A 42 3.18 9.83 -21.46
C GLU A 42 2.66 10.08 -20.03
N HIS A 43 3.10 9.25 -19.08
CA HIS A 43 2.96 9.59 -17.67
C HIS A 43 4.26 10.26 -17.26
N ASP A 44 4.30 11.58 -17.33
CA ASP A 44 5.27 12.37 -16.57
C ASP A 44 5.02 12.05 -15.09
N HIS A 45 5.77 11.10 -14.54
CA HIS A 45 5.77 10.84 -13.11
C HIS A 45 6.42 12.05 -12.44
N ILE A 46 5.60 12.95 -11.92
CA ILE A 46 6.08 14.06 -11.09
C ILE A 46 6.63 13.42 -9.82
N ILE A 47 7.96 13.35 -9.74
CA ILE A 47 8.67 12.93 -8.54
C ILE A 47 8.59 14.09 -7.56
N ALA A 48 8.12 13.84 -6.34
CA ALA A 48 8.07 14.86 -5.30
C ALA A 48 9.50 15.32 -4.93
N ASP A 49 9.67 16.61 -4.62
CA ASP A 49 10.98 17.18 -4.28
C ASP A 49 11.64 16.50 -3.06
N HIS A 50 10.84 15.89 -2.18
CA HIS A 50 11.30 15.16 -0.99
C HIS A 50 11.44 13.66 -1.18
N TRP A 51 11.33 13.14 -2.41
CA TRP A 51 11.60 11.74 -2.71
C TRP A 51 13.00 11.35 -2.17
N PRO A 52 13.13 10.23 -1.46
CA PRO A 52 14.41 9.80 -0.92
C PRO A 52 15.25 9.01 -1.93
N ASP A 53 16.57 9.14 -1.83
CA ASP A 53 17.51 8.43 -2.71
C ASP A 53 17.61 6.93 -2.36
N ASP A 54 17.51 6.59 -1.08
CA ASP A 54 17.54 5.22 -0.55
C ASP A 54 16.86 5.14 0.83
N LEU A 55 16.91 3.96 1.47
CA LEU A 55 16.35 3.73 2.81
C LEU A 55 17.00 4.62 3.89
N LEU A 56 18.30 4.90 3.83
CA LEU A 56 18.97 5.74 4.82
C LEU A 56 18.59 7.21 4.63
N ASP A 57 18.52 7.69 3.39
CA ASP A 57 18.03 9.04 3.09
C ASP A 57 16.56 9.20 3.53
N LEU A 58 15.73 8.18 3.35
CA LEU A 58 14.36 8.16 3.88
C LEU A 58 14.33 8.35 5.41
N SER A 59 15.18 7.62 6.15
CA SER A 59 15.21 7.75 7.62
C SER A 59 15.67 9.14 8.06
N VAL A 60 16.68 9.70 7.38
CA VAL A 60 17.17 11.06 7.61
C VAL A 60 16.06 12.09 7.36
N LYS A 61 15.35 12.00 6.22
CA LYS A 61 14.27 12.95 5.91
C LYS A 61 13.16 12.89 6.93
N ILE A 62 12.75 11.71 7.39
CA ILE A 62 11.74 11.59 8.45
C ILE A 62 12.22 12.29 9.73
N ARG A 63 13.44 12.01 10.20
CA ARG A 63 13.98 12.63 11.42
C ARG A 63 14.14 14.15 11.29
N ASP A 64 14.52 14.64 10.11
CA ASP A 64 14.56 16.08 9.84
C ASP A 64 13.19 16.73 10.05
N ARG A 65 12.10 16.10 9.57
CA ARG A 65 10.73 16.62 9.76
C ARG A 65 10.29 16.53 11.22
N LEU A 66 10.74 15.51 11.96
CA LEU A 66 10.47 15.37 13.39
C LEU A 66 11.19 16.40 14.24
N SER A 67 12.38 16.84 13.81
CA SER A 67 13.22 17.82 14.53
C SER A 67 12.62 19.23 14.56
N SER A 68 11.69 19.53 13.64
CA SER A 68 10.99 20.82 13.63
C SER A 68 10.10 20.95 14.87
N PRO A 69 10.19 22.06 15.62
CA PRO A 69 9.35 22.29 16.80
C PRO A 69 7.87 22.45 16.44
N GLU A 70 7.58 22.89 15.22
CA GLU A 70 6.22 23.08 14.70
C GLU A 70 5.94 22.05 13.60
N THR A 71 4.87 21.27 13.75
CA THR A 71 4.38 20.38 12.69
C THR A 71 3.39 21.13 11.82
N THR A 72 3.83 21.56 10.64
CA THR A 72 2.94 22.16 9.64
C THR A 72 2.16 21.08 8.88
N GLU A 73 1.09 21.47 8.18
CA GLU A 73 0.36 20.58 7.27
C GLU A 73 1.29 19.98 6.20
N GLN A 74 2.20 20.81 5.64
CA GLN A 74 3.22 20.35 4.71
C GLN A 74 4.13 19.29 5.34
N THR A 75 4.70 19.57 6.51
CA THR A 75 5.56 18.61 7.24
C THR A 75 4.84 17.29 7.48
N ARG A 76 3.56 17.35 7.83
CA ARG A 76 2.74 16.16 8.07
C ARG A 76 2.46 15.37 6.79
N SER A 77 2.19 16.05 5.68
CA SER A 77 2.02 15.44 4.37
C SER A 77 3.31 14.76 3.90
N GLU A 78 4.45 15.45 4.01
CA GLU A 78 5.75 14.87 3.66
C GLU A 78 6.08 13.64 4.50
N ILE A 79 5.74 13.63 5.80
CA ILE A 79 5.85 12.43 6.64
C ILE A 79 4.95 11.29 6.13
N ASP A 80 3.71 11.60 5.71
CA ASP A 80 2.79 10.59 5.16
C ASP A 80 3.39 9.94 3.90
N ASP A 81 3.88 10.77 2.99
CA ASP A 81 4.52 10.35 1.74
C ASP A 81 5.74 9.46 2.03
N LEU A 82 6.68 9.93 2.86
CA LEU A 82 7.90 9.19 3.20
C LEU A 82 7.60 7.82 3.83
N VAL A 83 6.64 7.76 4.74
CA VAL A 83 6.23 6.47 5.34
C VAL A 83 5.60 5.57 4.26
N SER A 84 4.78 6.13 3.36
CA SER A 84 4.13 5.36 2.29
C SER A 84 5.12 4.76 1.28
N TRP A 85 6.24 5.43 1.03
CA TRP A 85 7.28 4.95 0.10
C TRP A 85 8.24 3.95 0.74
N THR A 86 8.20 3.74 2.06
CA THR A 86 9.16 2.86 2.76
C THR A 86 9.20 1.45 2.15
N ALA A 87 8.03 0.86 1.86
CA ALA A 87 7.94 -0.48 1.28
C ALA A 87 8.39 -0.52 -0.18
N GLU A 88 8.11 0.54 -0.95
CA GLU A 88 8.53 0.68 -2.35
C GLU A 88 10.06 0.74 -2.44
N ILE A 89 10.68 1.61 -1.65
CA ILE A 89 12.14 1.76 -1.63
C ILE A 89 12.81 0.50 -1.10
N ALA A 90 12.24 -0.16 -0.08
CA ALA A 90 12.76 -1.43 0.40
C ALA A 90 12.73 -2.52 -0.69
N ALA A 91 11.66 -2.57 -1.50
CA ALA A 91 11.51 -3.52 -2.59
C ALA A 91 12.49 -3.28 -3.75
N ASP A 92 12.99 -2.06 -3.91
CA ASP A 92 14.05 -1.72 -4.88
C ASP A 92 15.46 -2.13 -4.43
N THR A 93 15.59 -2.74 -3.25
CA THR A 93 16.86 -3.26 -2.72
C THR A 93 16.95 -4.78 -2.78
N ASN A 94 18.14 -5.32 -2.50
CA ASN A 94 18.36 -6.76 -2.33
C ASN A 94 18.05 -7.27 -0.91
N LEU A 95 17.31 -6.50 -0.09
CA LEU A 95 17.00 -6.85 1.29
C LEU A 95 16.20 -8.18 1.34
N PRO A 96 16.60 -9.17 2.15
CA PRO A 96 15.90 -10.45 2.20
C PRO A 96 14.52 -10.31 2.86
N GLU A 97 13.64 -11.26 2.58
CA GLU A 97 12.24 -11.22 3.03
C GLU A 97 12.04 -11.00 4.52
N GLN A 98 12.80 -11.75 5.31
CA GLN A 98 12.79 -11.63 6.77
C GLN A 98 13.12 -10.21 7.29
N ASP A 99 13.79 -9.38 6.48
CA ASP A 99 14.25 -8.05 6.85
C ASP A 99 13.43 -6.93 6.17
N TRP A 100 12.81 -7.19 5.00
CA TRP A 100 11.88 -6.23 4.37
C TRP A 100 10.44 -6.34 4.90
N GLU A 101 9.97 -7.54 5.27
CA GLU A 101 8.61 -7.74 5.79
C GLU A 101 8.34 -6.91 7.07
N PRO A 102 9.26 -6.83 8.05
CA PRO A 102 9.09 -5.95 9.20
C PRO A 102 8.95 -4.47 8.84
N LEU A 103 9.67 -3.99 7.82
CA LEU A 103 9.57 -2.60 7.33
C LEU A 103 8.17 -2.35 6.77
N TYR A 104 7.67 -3.26 5.93
CA TYR A 104 6.34 -3.17 5.35
C TYR A 104 5.24 -3.09 6.42
N HIS A 105 5.24 -4.01 7.40
CA HIS A 105 4.22 -4.00 8.45
C HIS A 105 4.33 -2.76 9.35
N ALA A 106 5.54 -2.29 9.64
CA ALA A 106 5.77 -1.09 10.43
C ALA A 106 5.27 0.16 9.70
N SER A 107 5.56 0.31 8.40
CA SER A 107 5.08 1.43 7.60
C SER A 107 3.55 1.42 7.46
N GLU A 108 2.93 0.27 7.20
CA GLU A 108 1.46 0.15 7.11
C GLU A 108 0.77 0.50 8.44
N SER A 109 1.31 -0.01 9.55
CA SER A 109 0.83 0.34 10.90
C SER A 109 0.97 1.84 11.17
N MET A 110 2.09 2.43 10.78
CA MET A 110 2.34 3.86 10.96
C MET A 110 1.36 4.69 10.13
N ILE A 111 1.15 4.38 8.85
CA ILE A 111 0.16 5.04 7.98
C ILE A 111 -1.24 4.95 8.59
N ALA A 112 -1.63 3.78 9.09
CA ALA A 112 -2.92 3.62 9.76
C ALA A 112 -3.06 4.52 11.00
N ASN A 113 -1.99 4.69 11.79
CA ASN A 113 -1.97 5.59 12.96
C ASN A 113 -2.02 7.06 12.55
N LEU A 114 -1.24 7.43 11.54
CA LEU A 114 -1.20 8.75 10.92
C LEU A 114 -2.59 9.17 10.41
N ARG A 115 -3.35 8.25 9.82
CA ARG A 115 -4.71 8.52 9.30
C ARG A 115 -5.80 8.59 10.38
N ARG A 116 -5.55 8.05 11.58
CA ARG A 116 -6.52 8.11 12.70
C ARG A 116 -6.62 9.51 13.29
N ASP A 117 -5.53 10.26 13.31
CA ASP A 117 -5.51 11.68 13.69
C ASP A 117 -4.86 12.49 12.57
N PRO A 118 -5.64 12.91 11.55
CA PRO A 118 -5.10 13.64 10.41
C PRO A 118 -4.64 15.05 10.78
N SER A 119 -5.04 15.57 11.95
CA SER A 119 -4.83 16.95 12.34
C SER A 119 -3.58 17.18 13.18
N ASN A 120 -3.02 16.13 13.80
CA ASN A 120 -1.89 16.29 14.71
C ASN A 120 -0.96 15.08 14.74
N LEU A 121 0.33 15.36 14.94
CA LEU A 121 1.35 14.34 15.17
C LEU A 121 1.56 14.15 16.68
N SER A 122 0.79 13.22 17.26
CA SER A 122 0.90 12.88 18.69
C SER A 122 2.29 12.37 19.09
N ASP A 123 2.63 12.45 20.39
CA ASP A 123 3.89 11.90 20.91
C ASP A 123 4.04 10.40 20.61
N SER A 124 2.93 9.66 20.62
CA SER A 124 2.92 8.24 20.22
C SER A 124 3.29 8.07 18.75
N ASN A 125 2.81 8.95 17.86
CA ASN A 125 3.18 8.91 16.44
C ASN A 125 4.66 9.24 16.26
N ARG A 126 5.18 10.23 17.01
CA ARG A 126 6.61 10.58 16.98
C ARG A 126 7.50 9.42 17.42
N MET A 127 7.16 8.75 18.52
CA MET A 127 7.92 7.58 18.99
C MET A 127 7.88 6.42 17.99
N GLN A 128 6.74 6.18 17.32
CA GLN A 128 6.65 5.14 16.30
C GLN A 128 7.43 5.50 15.03
N LEU A 129 7.46 6.77 14.62
CA LEU A 129 8.29 7.22 13.51
C LEU A 129 9.78 7.06 13.80
N GLU A 130 10.23 7.41 15.02
CA GLU A 130 11.62 7.13 15.44
C GLU A 130 11.93 5.63 15.43
N SER A 131 11.00 4.80 15.93
CA SER A 131 11.16 3.34 15.90
C SER A 131 11.22 2.79 14.48
N LEU A 132 10.46 3.38 13.54
CA LEU A 132 10.53 3.04 12.12
C LEU A 132 11.89 3.45 11.53
N CYS A 133 12.40 4.65 11.84
CA CYS A 133 13.73 5.09 11.42
C CYS A 133 14.83 4.14 11.92
N ASP A 134 14.78 3.74 13.19
CA ASP A 134 15.74 2.79 13.76
C ASP A 134 15.68 1.43 13.07
N LEU A 135 14.47 0.94 12.75
CA LEU A 135 14.29 -0.32 12.01
C LEU A 135 14.87 -0.21 10.60
N ILE A 136 14.63 0.91 9.91
CA ILE A 136 15.19 1.19 8.59
C ILE A 136 16.71 1.15 8.64
N GLU A 137 17.33 1.85 9.58
CA GLU A 137 18.79 1.87 9.72
C GLU A 137 19.36 0.47 9.95
N VAL A 138 18.74 -0.32 10.83
CA VAL A 138 19.16 -1.70 11.09
C VAL A 138 19.00 -2.56 9.84
N SER A 139 17.87 -2.46 9.13
CA SER A 139 17.63 -3.23 7.91
C SER A 139 18.59 -2.84 6.79
N SER A 140 18.90 -1.55 6.63
CA SER A 140 19.86 -1.07 5.62
C SER A 140 21.24 -1.70 5.75
N THR A 141 21.69 -2.04 6.98
CA THR A 141 22.98 -2.74 7.19
C THR A 141 23.01 -4.17 6.67
N LYS A 142 21.85 -4.73 6.30
CA LYS A 142 21.69 -6.12 5.85
C LYS A 142 21.48 -6.24 4.34
N ILE A 143 21.45 -5.12 3.62
CA ILE A 143 21.32 -5.12 2.15
C ILE A 143 22.60 -5.72 1.56
N PRO A 144 22.52 -6.83 0.81
CA PRO A 144 23.69 -7.40 0.14
C PRO A 144 24.11 -6.55 -1.06
N ASP A 145 25.42 -6.36 -1.23
CA ASP A 145 26.01 -5.69 -2.41
C ASP A 145 25.71 -6.42 -3.73
N GLN A 146 25.43 -7.73 -3.65
CA GLN A 146 25.15 -8.59 -4.80
C GLN A 146 23.99 -9.53 -4.50
N LEU A 147 23.11 -9.71 -5.48
CA LEU A 147 22.10 -10.74 -5.43
C LEU A 147 22.76 -12.13 -5.36
N PRO A 148 22.18 -13.08 -4.62
CA PRO A 148 22.65 -14.46 -4.62
C PRO A 148 22.70 -14.98 -6.06
N ILE A 149 23.87 -15.47 -6.49
CA ILE A 149 23.99 -16.16 -7.77
C ILE A 149 23.30 -17.51 -7.60
N PHE A 150 22.07 -17.63 -8.10
CA PHE A 150 21.41 -18.93 -8.21
C PHE A 150 22.10 -19.74 -9.30
N VAL A 151 23.08 -20.55 -8.91
CA VAL A 151 23.60 -21.62 -9.77
C VAL A 151 22.48 -22.64 -9.86
N LYS A 152 21.81 -22.68 -11.01
CA LYS A 152 20.83 -23.71 -11.32
C LYS A 152 21.60 -25.03 -11.45
N ASP A 153 21.60 -25.83 -10.39
CA ASP A 153 22.05 -27.21 -10.46
C ASP A 153 21.10 -27.95 -11.40
N GLU A 154 21.57 -28.22 -12.63
CA GLU A 154 20.90 -29.11 -13.55
C GLU A 154 21.15 -30.54 -13.09
N SER A 155 20.21 -31.09 -12.34
CA SER A 155 20.07 -32.51 -12.04
C SER A 155 19.12 -33.19 -13.01
#